data_AF-A0A1N6V4X8-F1
#
_entry.id   AF-A0A1N6V4X8-F1
#
_cell.length_a   1.000
_cell.length_b   1.000
_cell.length_c   1.000
_cell.angle_alpha   90.00
_cell.angle_beta   90.00
_cell.angle_gamma   90.00
#
_symmetry.space_group_name_H-M   'P 1'
#
loop_
_entity.id
_entity.type
_entity.pdbx_description
1 polymer ?
#
loop_
_entity_poly.entity_id
_entity_poly.type
_entity_poly.pdbx_seq_one_letter_code
_entity_poly.pdbx_strand_id
1 'polypeptide(L)'
;MTSITQYTNTYPQSRPAAAHTQSASEEKGQFKLPDEAVSNPRTFDLSQTTPMSELPEEDYQMLLDGMQRMLESMHTRIQPGDPRLLEPYAEIVVDGRVIATVDNNGYIGSDVNLHYLGIDMDAISGGNLPKGPERAQVLAEQLARAAGGSVWVRSDTALDQATYDRLEQPRAVVDWLAMQADPYNLNLLKIMQARAEYERHSTAPAVVGKQEGTAG
;
A
#
# COMPACT_ATOMS: atom_id res chain seq x y z
N MET A 1 45.07 -10.17 8.17
CA MET A 1 44.70 -9.10 7.21
C MET A 1 43.54 -9.64 6.41
N THR A 2 42.31 -9.33 6.84
CA THR A 2 41.09 -9.94 6.31
C THR A 2 40.35 -8.89 5.50
N SER A 3 40.34 -9.06 4.18
CA SER A 3 39.61 -8.20 3.25
C SER A 3 38.11 -8.41 3.43
N ILE A 4 37.39 -7.33 3.73
CA ILE A 4 35.93 -7.29 3.74
C ILE A 4 35.49 -6.90 2.33
N THR A 5 34.95 -7.87 1.58
CA THR A 5 34.29 -7.60 0.29
C THR A 5 32.93 -6.97 0.58
N GLN A 6 32.77 -5.70 0.23
CA GLN A 6 31.48 -5.00 0.27
C GLN A 6 30.65 -5.44 -0.94
N TYR A 7 29.49 -6.05 -0.69
CA TYR A 7 28.49 -6.30 -1.71
C TYR A 7 27.62 -5.04 -1.86
N THR A 8 27.80 -4.30 -2.95
CA THR A 8 26.91 -3.22 -3.35
C THR A 8 25.69 -3.81 -4.06
N ASN A 9 24.52 -3.69 -3.45
CA ASN A 9 23.24 -4.08 -4.05
C ASN A 9 22.78 -2.95 -4.98
N THR A 10 23.09 -3.05 -6.28
CA THR A 10 22.63 -2.12 -7.32
C THR A 10 21.28 -2.57 -7.86
N TYR A 11 20.21 -1.90 -7.42
CA TYR A 11 18.92 -1.95 -8.12
C TYR A 11 19.08 -1.36 -9.54
N PRO A 12 18.60 -2.03 -10.60
CA PRO A 12 18.62 -1.45 -11.93
C PRO A 12 17.65 -0.26 -12.02
N GLN A 13 18.23 0.90 -12.34
CA GLN A 13 17.54 2.12 -12.74
C GLN A 13 16.61 1.85 -13.94
N SER A 14 15.39 2.34 -13.85
CA SER A 14 14.40 2.33 -14.92
C SER A 14 14.96 2.99 -16.18
N ARG A 15 15.00 2.26 -17.29
CA ARG A 15 15.37 2.81 -18.60
C ARG A 15 14.25 3.70 -19.17
N PRO A 16 14.60 4.77 -19.92
CA PRO A 16 13.63 5.68 -20.51
C PRO A 16 12.88 5.04 -21.69
N ALA A 17 11.62 5.43 -21.84
CA ALA A 17 10.74 5.00 -22.93
C ALA A 17 11.35 5.34 -24.30
N ALA A 18 11.56 4.32 -25.12
CA ALA A 18 11.90 4.47 -26.53
C ALA A 18 10.65 4.88 -27.31
N ALA A 19 10.77 5.96 -28.09
CA ALA A 19 9.79 6.36 -29.08
C ALA A 19 9.63 5.26 -30.14
N HIS A 20 8.40 4.78 -30.31
CA HIS A 20 7.99 4.05 -31.49
C HIS A 20 7.03 4.94 -32.29
N THR A 21 7.57 5.51 -33.36
CA THR A 21 6.82 6.01 -34.51
C THR A 21 6.19 4.82 -35.23
N GLN A 22 4.87 4.67 -35.12
CA GLN A 22 4.08 3.89 -36.06
C GLN A 22 3.32 4.84 -36.98
N SER A 23 3.67 4.75 -38.26
CA SER A 23 2.96 5.32 -39.39
C SER A 23 1.64 4.56 -39.57
N ALA A 24 0.51 5.26 -39.48
CA ALA A 24 -0.80 4.74 -39.84
C ALA A 24 -1.51 5.75 -40.73
N SER A 25 -1.58 5.38 -42.01
CA SER A 25 -2.62 5.65 -43.01
C SER A 25 -3.70 6.69 -42.71
N GLU A 26 -3.76 7.67 -43.61
CA GLU A 26 -4.85 8.62 -43.82
C GLU A 26 -6.18 7.89 -44.09
N GLU A 27 -7.17 8.10 -43.22
CA GLU A 27 -8.58 7.94 -43.59
C GLU A 27 -9.31 9.24 -43.20
N LYS A 28 -9.71 10.00 -44.22
CA LYS A 28 -10.42 11.28 -44.10
C LYS A 28 -11.85 11.04 -43.64
N GLY A 29 -12.05 10.92 -42.33
CA GLY A 29 -13.34 11.16 -41.69
C GLY A 29 -13.32 12.55 -41.03
N GLN A 30 -13.94 13.56 -41.67
CA GLN A 30 -14.20 14.84 -40.99
C GLN A 30 -15.22 14.60 -39.87
N PHE A 31 -14.74 14.31 -38.67
CA PHE A 31 -15.54 14.44 -37.46
C PHE A 31 -15.67 15.94 -37.15
N LYS A 32 -16.78 16.52 -37.58
CA LYS A 32 -17.15 17.90 -37.23
C LYS A 32 -17.59 17.87 -35.77
N LEU A 33 -16.70 18.28 -34.85
CA LEU A 33 -17.08 18.58 -33.48
C LEU A 33 -18.18 19.64 -33.52
N PRO A 34 -19.31 19.48 -32.80
CA PRO A 34 -20.25 20.57 -32.64
C PRO A 34 -19.54 21.73 -31.92
N ASP A 35 -19.65 22.93 -32.48
CA ASP A 35 -19.01 24.18 -32.05
C ASP A 35 -19.43 24.66 -30.62
N GLU A 36 -20.22 23.88 -29.89
CA GLU A 36 -20.81 24.26 -28.60
C GLU A 36 -20.23 23.52 -27.37
N ALA A 37 -19.18 22.71 -27.52
CA ALA A 37 -18.62 21.96 -26.39
C ALA A 37 -17.39 22.61 -25.71
N VAL A 38 -17.08 23.89 -26.01
CA VAL A 38 -15.98 24.64 -25.37
C VAL A 38 -16.51 25.89 -24.69
N SER A 39 -17.40 25.72 -23.70
CA SER A 39 -17.78 26.81 -22.80
C SER A 39 -18.49 26.25 -21.56
N ASN A 40 -17.72 25.64 -20.66
CA ASN A 40 -17.83 25.85 -19.22
C ASN A 40 -16.95 24.81 -18.52
N PRO A 41 -15.74 25.14 -18.05
CA PRO A 41 -15.27 24.45 -16.87
C PRO A 41 -16.37 24.64 -15.83
N ARG A 42 -16.99 23.56 -15.36
CA ARG A 42 -17.82 23.64 -14.15
C ARG A 42 -16.89 24.13 -13.06
N THR A 43 -16.88 25.44 -12.82
CA THR A 43 -16.24 26.02 -11.66
C THR A 43 -16.98 25.44 -10.47
N PHE A 44 -16.37 24.47 -9.80
CA PHE A 44 -16.86 24.01 -8.51
C PHE A 44 -16.87 25.22 -7.58
N ASP A 45 -18.05 25.71 -7.26
CA ASP A 45 -18.21 26.83 -6.35
C ASP A 45 -17.98 26.33 -4.92
N LEU A 46 -16.75 26.50 -4.45
CA LEU A 46 -16.31 26.13 -3.10
C LEU A 46 -17.04 26.94 -2.00
N SER A 47 -17.83 27.97 -2.35
CA SER A 47 -18.69 28.66 -1.38
C SER A 47 -19.88 27.81 -0.93
N GLN A 48 -20.20 26.74 -1.66
CA GLN A 48 -21.31 25.84 -1.38
C GLN A 48 -20.89 24.56 -0.63
N THR A 49 -19.60 24.37 -0.35
CA THR A 49 -19.14 23.22 0.41
C THR A 49 -19.24 23.51 1.90
N THR A 50 -20.04 22.73 2.61
CA THR A 50 -20.07 22.75 4.08
C THR A 50 -18.65 22.55 4.61
N PRO A 51 -18.11 23.49 5.42
CA PRO A 51 -16.79 23.32 5.99
C PRO A 51 -16.79 22.08 6.89
N MET A 52 -15.67 21.37 6.94
CA MET A 52 -15.57 20.10 7.66
C MET A 52 -15.98 20.19 9.14
N SER A 53 -15.75 21.35 9.78
CA SER A 53 -16.16 21.63 11.16
C SER A 53 -17.66 21.66 11.39
N GLU A 54 -18.48 21.82 10.34
CA GLU A 54 -19.94 21.93 10.40
C GLU A 54 -20.65 20.63 9.99
N LEU A 55 -19.89 19.60 9.59
CA LEU A 55 -20.45 18.30 9.23
C LEU A 55 -21.23 17.66 10.40
N PRO A 56 -22.19 16.77 10.11
CA PRO A 56 -22.76 15.88 11.12
C PRO A 56 -21.65 15.18 11.92
N GLU A 57 -21.87 14.94 13.21
CA GLU A 57 -20.85 14.37 14.11
C GLU A 57 -20.26 13.06 13.58
N GLU A 58 -21.11 12.16 13.08
CA GLU A 58 -20.68 10.88 12.52
C GLU A 58 -19.76 11.06 11.31
N ASP A 59 -20.13 11.94 10.37
CA ASP A 59 -19.33 12.24 9.18
C ASP A 59 -18.00 12.91 9.54
N TYR A 60 -18.03 13.83 10.52
CA TYR A 60 -16.85 14.50 11.03
C TYR A 60 -15.86 13.50 11.64
N GLN A 61 -16.33 12.62 12.54
CA GLN A 61 -15.49 11.62 13.19
C GLN A 61 -14.93 10.60 12.19
N MET A 62 -15.76 10.12 11.25
CA MET A 62 -15.31 9.22 10.20
C MET A 62 -14.18 9.84 9.37
N LEU A 63 -14.32 11.11 8.98
CA LEU A 63 -13.32 11.79 8.18
C LEU A 63 -12.05 12.08 8.99
N LEU A 64 -12.19 12.47 10.26
CA LEU A 64 -11.07 12.68 11.18
C LEU A 64 -10.26 11.39 11.40
N ASP A 65 -10.93 10.27 11.66
CA ASP A 65 -10.33 8.95 11.79
C ASP A 65 -9.62 8.53 10.50
N GLY A 66 -10.23 8.78 9.34
CA GLY A 66 -9.63 8.50 8.04
C GLY A 66 -8.34 9.29 7.82
N MET A 67 -8.35 10.59 8.13
CA MET A 67 -7.18 11.45 8.05
C MET A 67 -6.07 11.01 9.02
N GLN A 68 -6.44 10.64 10.24
CA GLN A 68 -5.51 10.14 11.26
C GLN A 68 -4.85 8.83 10.82
N ARG A 69 -5.64 7.86 10.32
CA ARG A 69 -5.10 6.58 9.80
C ARG A 69 -4.20 6.78 8.59
N MET A 70 -4.55 7.70 7.70
CA MET A 70 -3.70 8.04 6.55
C MET A 70 -2.36 8.60 7.04
N LEU A 71 -2.38 9.51 8.01
CA LEU A 71 -1.19 10.11 8.59
C LEU A 71 -0.32 9.04 9.29
N GLU A 72 -0.92 8.17 10.09
CA GLU A 72 -0.22 7.04 10.72
C GLU A 72 0.40 6.11 9.67
N SER A 73 -0.32 5.80 8.59
CA SER A 73 0.19 4.95 7.51
C SER A 73 1.37 5.60 6.79
N MET A 74 1.35 6.92 6.57
CA MET A 74 2.46 7.65 5.94
C MET A 74 3.72 7.66 6.80
N HIS A 75 3.56 7.62 8.13
CA HIS A 75 4.66 7.61 9.10
C HIS A 75 4.96 6.23 9.67
N THR A 76 4.32 5.18 9.15
CA THR A 76 4.62 3.81 9.51
C THR A 76 5.81 3.31 8.71
N ARG A 77 6.83 2.83 9.41
CA ARG A 77 7.94 2.09 8.82
C ARG A 77 7.93 0.64 9.25
N ILE A 78 8.36 -0.25 8.36
CA ILE A 78 8.62 -1.64 8.73
C ILE A 78 10.01 -1.70 9.35
N GLN A 79 10.09 -2.07 10.62
CA GLN A 79 11.35 -2.49 11.21
C GLN A 79 11.67 -3.89 10.68
N PRO A 80 12.85 -4.10 10.09
CA PRO A 80 13.24 -5.41 9.58
C PRO A 80 13.33 -6.40 10.75
N GLY A 81 12.89 -7.62 10.52
CA GLY A 81 13.11 -8.74 11.43
C GLY A 81 14.49 -9.38 11.25
N ASP A 82 14.64 -10.61 11.73
CA ASP A 82 15.82 -11.42 11.50
C ASP A 82 16.01 -11.67 9.98
N PRO A 83 17.19 -11.41 9.41
CA PRO A 83 17.42 -11.55 7.97
C PRO A 83 17.23 -12.99 7.46
N ARG A 84 17.36 -14.01 8.32
CA ARG A 84 17.15 -15.41 7.96
C ARG A 84 15.72 -15.71 7.51
N LEU A 85 14.75 -14.86 7.87
CA LEU A 85 13.37 -14.96 7.39
C LEU A 85 13.28 -14.82 5.86
N LEU A 86 14.19 -14.07 5.24
CA LEU A 86 14.23 -13.80 3.81
C LEU A 86 15.22 -14.70 3.06
N GLU A 87 15.91 -15.59 3.76
CA GLU A 87 16.82 -16.54 3.14
C GLU A 87 16.04 -17.65 2.39
N PRO A 88 16.63 -18.23 1.33
CA PRO A 88 16.00 -19.31 0.59
C PRO A 88 15.64 -20.51 1.48
N TYR A 89 14.43 -21.03 1.29
CA TYR A 89 13.99 -22.31 1.83
C TYR A 89 14.18 -23.43 0.80
N ALA A 90 13.79 -23.18 -0.46
CA ALA A 90 13.91 -24.17 -1.54
C ALA A 90 14.08 -23.51 -2.91
N GLU A 91 14.72 -24.23 -3.83
CA GLU A 91 14.79 -23.88 -5.25
C GLU A 91 13.96 -24.85 -6.08
N ILE A 92 13.29 -24.34 -7.11
CA ILE A 92 12.52 -25.14 -8.06
C ILE A 92 13.30 -25.23 -9.35
N VAL A 93 13.65 -26.46 -9.73
CA VAL A 93 14.50 -26.73 -10.88
C VAL A 93 13.72 -27.48 -11.96
N VAL A 94 13.80 -26.98 -13.19
CA VAL A 94 13.28 -27.61 -14.41
C VAL A 94 14.43 -27.69 -15.40
N ASP A 95 14.68 -28.87 -15.96
CA ASP A 95 15.75 -29.12 -16.93
C ASP A 95 17.14 -28.60 -16.48
N GLY A 96 17.45 -28.72 -15.19
CA GLY A 96 18.72 -28.29 -14.61
C GLY A 96 18.85 -26.77 -14.39
N ARG A 97 17.78 -26.01 -14.60
CA ARG A 97 17.72 -24.56 -14.36
C ARG A 97 16.78 -24.22 -13.21
N VAL A 98 17.23 -23.37 -12.29
CA VAL A 98 16.37 -22.77 -11.26
C VAL A 98 15.38 -21.82 -11.95
N ILE A 99 14.09 -22.13 -11.84
CA ILE A 99 13.01 -21.29 -12.37
C ILE A 99 12.35 -20.46 -11.27
N ALA A 100 12.46 -20.85 -10.00
CA ALA A 100 11.91 -20.10 -8.88
C ALA A 100 12.64 -20.46 -7.59
N THR A 101 12.61 -19.54 -6.63
CA THR A 101 13.08 -19.72 -5.26
C THR A 101 11.93 -19.42 -4.30
N VAL A 102 11.81 -20.19 -3.23
CA VAL A 102 10.87 -19.94 -2.14
C VAL A 102 11.66 -19.59 -0.90
N ASP A 103 11.37 -18.48 -0.22
CA ASP A 103 12.04 -18.09 1.02
C ASP A 103 11.41 -18.74 2.27
N ASN A 104 12.03 -18.54 3.44
CA ASN A 104 11.53 -19.08 4.71
C ASN A 104 10.16 -18.53 5.15
N ASN A 105 9.65 -17.43 4.56
CA ASN A 105 8.29 -16.92 4.78
C ASN A 105 7.26 -17.52 3.82
N GLY A 106 7.71 -18.25 2.79
CA GLY A 106 6.89 -18.74 1.69
C GLY A 106 6.59 -17.69 0.63
N TYR A 107 7.44 -16.68 0.46
CA TYR A 107 7.41 -15.82 -0.73
C TYR A 107 8.15 -16.50 -1.89
N ILE A 108 7.59 -16.36 -3.08
CA ILE A 108 8.13 -16.95 -4.31
C ILE A 108 8.82 -15.84 -5.10
N GLY A 109 10.13 -15.99 -5.30
CA GLY A 109 10.93 -15.19 -6.23
C GLY A 109 11.19 -15.96 -7.51
N SER A 110 11.17 -15.28 -8.66
CA SER A 110 11.44 -15.90 -9.95
C SER A 110 12.04 -14.90 -10.92
N ASP A 111 13.07 -15.32 -11.65
CA ASP A 111 13.66 -14.55 -12.75
C ASP A 111 12.97 -14.82 -14.11
N VAL A 112 12.01 -15.74 -14.13
CA VAL A 112 11.20 -16.07 -15.31
C VAL A 112 9.73 -15.78 -15.06
N ASN A 113 8.98 -15.50 -16.12
CA ASN A 113 7.53 -15.38 -16.01
C ASN A 113 6.92 -16.79 -15.91
N LEU A 114 6.54 -17.18 -14.69
CA LEU A 114 5.97 -18.50 -14.39
C LEU A 114 4.67 -18.75 -15.17
N HIS A 115 3.91 -17.71 -15.51
CA HIS A 115 2.71 -17.84 -16.34
C HIS A 115 3.04 -18.32 -17.77
N TYR A 116 4.20 -17.95 -18.33
CA TYR A 116 4.62 -18.48 -19.64
C TYR A 116 5.02 -19.96 -19.58
N LEU A 117 5.27 -20.49 -18.38
CA LEU A 117 5.47 -21.92 -18.14
C LEU A 117 4.14 -22.66 -17.88
N GLY A 118 2.99 -21.97 -18.02
CA GLY A 118 1.67 -22.55 -17.75
C GLY A 118 1.36 -22.71 -16.26
N ILE A 119 2.13 -22.05 -15.39
CA ILE A 119 1.96 -22.12 -13.94
C ILE A 119 0.97 -21.04 -13.51
N ASP A 120 -0.18 -21.48 -12.97
CA ASP A 120 -1.18 -20.62 -12.36
C ASP A 120 -0.81 -20.33 -10.90
N MET A 121 -0.34 -19.11 -10.64
CA MET A 121 0.08 -18.69 -9.30
C MET A 121 -1.09 -18.49 -8.34
N ASP A 122 -2.30 -18.21 -8.84
CA ASP A 122 -3.48 -18.06 -8.00
C ASP A 122 -3.94 -19.43 -7.48
N ALA A 123 -3.82 -20.46 -8.33
CA ALA A 123 -4.09 -21.85 -7.93
C ALA A 123 -3.07 -22.39 -6.92
N ILE A 124 -1.82 -21.91 -6.96
CA ILE A 124 -0.75 -22.34 -6.05
C ILE A 124 -0.79 -21.58 -4.73
N SER A 125 -0.99 -20.26 -4.78
CA SER A 125 -0.95 -19.42 -3.57
C SER A 125 -2.30 -19.29 -2.86
N GLY A 126 -3.37 -19.81 -3.46
CA GLY A 126 -4.73 -19.75 -2.94
C GLY A 126 -4.99 -20.66 -1.73
N GLY A 127 -5.83 -20.17 -0.82
CA GLY A 127 -6.35 -20.92 0.33
C GLY A 127 -5.73 -20.51 1.68
N ASN A 128 -6.13 -21.23 2.73
CA ASN A 128 -5.63 -21.01 4.08
C ASN A 128 -4.32 -21.78 4.30
N LEU A 129 -3.24 -21.28 3.69
CA LEU A 129 -1.93 -21.88 3.83
C LEU A 129 -1.34 -21.63 5.24
N PRO A 130 -0.45 -22.52 5.73
CA PRO A 130 0.35 -22.26 6.91
C PRO A 130 1.21 -20.99 6.78
N LYS A 131 1.96 -20.64 7.83
CA LYS A 131 2.91 -19.53 7.82
C LYS A 131 4.35 -20.05 7.87
N GLY A 132 5.32 -19.22 7.48
CA GLY A 132 6.73 -19.54 7.63
C GLY A 132 7.18 -20.78 6.81
N PRO A 133 8.11 -21.59 7.34
CA PRO A 133 8.70 -22.72 6.62
C PRO A 133 7.68 -23.79 6.19
N GLU A 134 6.62 -24.00 6.97
CA GLU A 134 5.54 -24.91 6.57
C GLU A 134 4.84 -24.42 5.29
N ARG A 135 4.61 -23.10 5.18
CA ARG A 135 4.10 -22.48 3.96
C ARG A 135 5.07 -22.67 2.80
N ALA A 136 6.34 -22.38 3.06
CA ALA A 136 7.40 -22.47 2.07
C ALA A 136 7.50 -23.88 1.48
N GLN A 137 7.39 -24.90 2.33
CA GLN A 137 7.34 -26.29 1.89
C GLN A 137 6.14 -26.57 0.98
N VAL A 138 4.93 -26.23 1.42
CA VAL A 138 3.71 -26.48 0.64
C VAL A 138 3.79 -25.82 -0.74
N LEU A 139 4.23 -24.56 -0.78
CA LEU A 139 4.38 -23.81 -2.02
C LEU A 139 5.47 -24.38 -2.92
N ALA A 140 6.63 -24.75 -2.36
CA ALA A 140 7.70 -25.37 -3.12
C ALA A 140 7.24 -26.67 -3.80
N GLU A 141 6.53 -27.52 -3.06
CA GLU A 141 6.00 -28.78 -3.60
C GLU A 141 4.92 -28.56 -4.67
N GLN A 142 4.01 -27.60 -4.47
CA GLN A 142 2.99 -27.27 -5.46
C GLN A 142 3.61 -26.66 -6.73
N LEU A 143 4.61 -25.79 -6.58
CA LEU A 143 5.29 -25.15 -7.69
C LEU A 143 6.10 -26.17 -8.51
N ALA A 144 6.82 -27.09 -7.86
CA ALA A 144 7.49 -28.18 -8.56
C ALA A 144 6.51 -29.07 -9.33
N ARG A 145 5.37 -29.43 -8.72
CA ARG A 145 4.32 -30.22 -9.37
C ARG A 145 3.75 -29.49 -10.60
N ALA A 146 3.45 -28.20 -10.49
CA ALA A 146 2.90 -27.40 -11.57
C ALA A 146 3.90 -27.20 -12.72
N ALA A 147 5.18 -27.03 -12.40
CA ALA A 147 6.23 -26.84 -13.40
C ALA A 147 6.63 -28.13 -14.14
N GLY A 148 6.09 -29.29 -13.76
CA GLY A 148 6.59 -30.59 -14.21
C GLY A 148 8.05 -30.84 -13.79
N GLY A 149 8.54 -30.05 -12.83
CA GLY A 149 9.90 -30.09 -12.33
C GLY A 149 10.01 -30.96 -11.10
N SER A 150 11.13 -30.84 -10.41
CA SER A 150 11.34 -31.47 -9.11
C SER A 150 11.69 -30.39 -8.09
N VAL A 151 11.23 -30.57 -6.85
CA VAL A 151 11.74 -29.77 -5.72
C VAL A 151 13.19 -30.19 -5.55
N TRP A 152 14.14 -29.34 -5.94
CA TRP A 152 15.55 -29.66 -5.83
C TRP A 152 16.16 -28.68 -4.83
N VAL A 153 16.66 -29.27 -3.75
CA VAL A 153 17.45 -28.63 -2.71
C VAL A 153 16.59 -27.80 -1.74
N ARG A 154 16.28 -28.43 -0.60
CA ARG A 154 16.10 -27.66 0.64
C ARG A 154 17.41 -26.91 0.85
N SER A 155 17.36 -25.58 0.82
CA SER A 155 18.55 -24.75 0.96
C SER A 155 19.23 -25.02 2.31
N ASP A 156 20.53 -24.79 2.40
CA ASP A 156 21.27 -24.87 3.68
C ASP A 156 20.77 -23.83 4.70
N THR A 157 20.06 -22.80 4.23
CA THR A 157 19.41 -21.75 5.02
C THR A 157 17.95 -22.05 5.36
N ALA A 158 17.43 -23.22 4.97
CA ALA A 158 16.03 -23.57 5.20
C ALA A 158 15.77 -23.81 6.69
N LEU A 159 14.91 -22.98 7.28
CA LEU A 159 14.55 -23.09 8.68
C LEU A 159 13.54 -24.21 8.93
N ASP A 160 13.50 -24.70 10.17
CA ASP A 160 12.32 -25.41 10.68
C ASP A 160 11.35 -24.43 11.36
N GLN A 161 10.09 -24.85 11.54
CA GLN A 161 9.05 -24.00 12.11
C GLN A 161 9.41 -23.51 13.52
N ALA A 162 9.98 -24.38 14.36
CA ALA A 162 10.34 -24.04 15.73
C ALA A 162 11.45 -22.98 15.83
N THR A 163 12.37 -22.96 14.87
CA THR A 163 13.43 -21.96 14.76
C THR A 163 12.85 -20.66 14.22
N TYR A 164 12.04 -20.73 13.17
CA TYR A 164 11.35 -19.58 12.58
C TYR A 164 10.50 -18.82 13.62
N ASP A 165 9.73 -19.53 14.44
CA ASP A 165 8.84 -18.93 15.45
C ASP A 165 9.61 -18.18 16.56
N ARG A 166 10.90 -18.46 16.72
CA ARG A 166 11.78 -17.77 17.69
C ARG A 166 12.51 -16.57 17.09
N LEU A 167 12.47 -16.39 15.77
CA LEU A 167 13.12 -15.27 15.12
C LEU A 167 12.34 -13.98 15.35
N GLU A 168 13.07 -12.87 15.42
CA GLU A 168 12.45 -11.55 15.47
C GLU A 168 11.68 -11.32 14.17
N GLN A 169 10.35 -11.19 14.28
CA GLN A 169 9.48 -10.95 13.14
C GLN A 169 9.48 -9.45 12.77
N PRO A 170 9.38 -9.11 11.48
CA PRO A 170 9.25 -7.71 11.06
C PRO A 170 7.98 -7.10 11.67
N ARG A 171 8.06 -5.83 12.07
CA ARG A 171 6.94 -5.12 12.69
C ARG A 171 6.78 -3.72 12.15
N ALA A 172 5.53 -3.30 11.97
CA ALA A 172 5.17 -1.93 11.66
C ALA A 172 5.36 -1.06 12.91
N VAL A 173 6.07 0.06 12.76
CA VAL A 173 6.27 1.04 13.83
C VAL A 173 6.01 2.44 13.28
N VAL A 174 5.11 3.16 13.93
CA VAL A 174 4.81 4.56 13.62
C VAL A 174 5.93 5.44 14.19
N ASP A 175 6.47 6.32 13.36
CA ASP A 175 7.36 7.39 13.82
C ASP A 175 6.53 8.56 14.36
N TRP A 176 6.10 8.45 15.62
CA TRP A 176 5.23 9.45 16.26
C TRP A 176 5.82 10.86 16.27
N LEU A 177 7.15 10.98 16.35
CA LEU A 177 7.80 12.29 16.37
C LEU A 177 7.75 12.95 14.99
N ALA A 178 8.06 12.18 13.94
CA ALA A 178 7.94 12.66 12.56
C ALA A 178 6.47 12.98 12.22
N MET A 179 5.55 12.13 12.65
CA MET A 179 4.11 12.33 12.47
C MET A 179 3.63 13.61 13.14
N GLN A 180 4.07 13.89 14.37
CA GLN A 180 3.68 15.09 15.10
C GLN A 180 4.21 16.37 14.42
N ALA A 181 5.40 16.31 13.84
CA ALA A 181 6.03 17.42 13.12
C ALA A 181 5.50 17.60 11.68
N ASP A 182 4.65 16.70 11.18
CA ASP A 182 4.11 16.75 9.83
C ASP A 182 3.12 17.92 9.65
N PRO A 183 3.23 18.73 8.58
CA PRO A 183 2.25 19.77 8.26
C PRO A 183 0.78 19.29 8.17
N TYR A 184 0.54 18.05 7.77
CA TYR A 184 -0.80 17.45 7.76
C TYR A 184 -1.36 17.28 9.18
N ASN A 185 -0.51 16.94 10.16
CA ASN A 185 -0.92 16.90 11.56
C ASN A 185 -1.35 18.29 12.06
N LEU A 186 -0.64 19.34 11.66
CA LEU A 186 -1.04 20.72 11.97
C LEU A 186 -2.41 21.08 11.37
N ASN A 187 -2.70 20.62 10.15
CA ASN A 187 -4.01 20.82 9.53
C ASN A 187 -5.11 20.06 10.26
N LEU A 188 -4.83 18.83 10.70
CA LEU A 188 -5.77 18.04 11.52
C LEU A 188 -6.13 18.77 12.82
N LEU A 189 -5.12 19.30 13.53
CA LEU A 189 -5.34 20.09 14.74
C LEU A 189 -6.17 21.35 14.48
N LYS A 190 -5.97 22.03 13.35
CA LYS A 190 -6.80 23.20 12.96
C LYS A 190 -8.25 22.82 12.71
N ILE A 191 -8.50 21.68 12.07
CA ILE A 191 -9.86 21.17 11.84
C ILE A 191 -10.55 20.87 13.19
N MET A 192 -9.83 20.21 14.11
CA MET A 192 -10.34 19.94 15.46
C MET A 192 -10.65 21.23 16.23
N GLN A 193 -9.78 22.24 16.12
CA GLN A 193 -10.03 23.54 16.73
C GLN A 193 -11.25 24.23 16.12
N ALA A 194 -11.40 24.23 14.79
CA ALA A 194 -12.55 24.82 14.10
C ALA A 194 -13.86 24.14 14.51
N ARG A 195 -13.86 22.80 14.69
CA ARG A 195 -15.01 22.06 15.22
C ARG A 195 -15.38 22.52 16.64
N ALA A 196 -14.41 22.59 17.53
CA ALA A 196 -14.64 23.05 18.91
C ALA A 196 -15.18 24.50 18.95
N GLU A 197 -14.73 25.36 18.04
CA GLU A 197 -15.25 26.73 17.90
C GLU A 197 -16.70 26.73 17.38
N TYR A 198 -17.01 25.92 16.37
CA TYR A 198 -18.37 25.76 15.86
C TYR A 198 -19.34 25.29 16.95
N GLU A 199 -18.96 24.26 17.71
CA GLU A 199 -19.77 23.71 18.81
C GLU A 199 -20.06 24.74 19.91
N ARG A 200 -19.08 25.59 20.26
CA ARG A 200 -19.29 26.68 21.23
C ARG A 200 -20.32 27.71 20.78
N HIS A 201 -20.36 28.03 19.48
CA HIS A 201 -21.30 29.01 18.95
C HIS A 201 -22.69 28.39 18.70
N SER A 202 -22.76 27.11 18.33
CA SER A 202 -24.03 26.42 18.09
C SER A 202 -24.76 25.99 19.37
N THR A 203 -24.05 25.91 20.51
CA THR A 203 -24.63 25.58 21.82
C THR A 203 -24.91 26.79 22.73
N ALA A 204 -24.62 28.02 22.28
CA ALA A 204 -24.94 29.23 23.02
C ALA A 204 -26.47 29.40 23.16
N PRO A 205 -27.05 29.54 24.37
CA PRO A 205 -28.48 29.71 24.53
C PRO A 205 -28.93 31.02 23.87
N ALA A 206 -29.98 30.94 23.04
CA ALA A 206 -30.68 32.11 22.56
C ALA A 206 -31.11 32.96 23.75
N VAL A 207 -30.46 34.11 23.95
CA VAL A 207 -30.90 35.10 24.94
C VAL A 207 -32.24 35.62 24.43
N VAL A 208 -33.33 35.01 24.90
CA VAL A 208 -34.69 35.49 24.71
C VAL A 208 -34.77 36.85 25.40
N GLY A 209 -34.57 37.92 24.63
CA GLY A 209 -34.83 39.27 25.05
C GLY A 209 -36.31 39.39 25.42
N LYS A 210 -36.63 39.29 26.72
CA LYS A 210 -37.88 39.81 27.25
C LYS A 210 -37.86 41.33 27.04
N GLN A 211 -38.57 41.80 26.02
CA GLN A 211 -39.06 43.17 26.01
C GLN A 211 -40.15 43.26 27.07
N GLU A 212 -39.81 43.72 28.26
CA GLU A 212 -40.79 44.21 29.22
C GLU A 212 -41.27 45.57 28.73
N GLY A 213 -42.43 45.57 28.08
CA GLY A 213 -43.17 46.76 27.73
C GLY A 213 -43.64 47.46 29.00
N THR A 214 -43.07 48.62 29.29
CA THR A 214 -43.69 49.65 30.13
C THR A 214 -44.89 50.21 29.37
N ALA A 215 -46.10 49.92 29.83
CA ALA A 215 -47.29 50.72 29.54
C ALA A 215 -47.73 51.38 30.84
N GLY A 216 -47.76 52.72 30.82
CA GLY A 216 -48.36 53.56 31.84
C GLY A 216 -49.84 53.81 31.60
#